data_AF-A0A438MEE3-F1
#
_entry.id   AF-A0A438MEE3-F1
#
_cell.length_a   1.000
_cell.length_b   1.000
_cell.length_c   1.000
_cell.angle_alpha   90.00
_cell.angle_beta   90.00
_cell.angle_gamma   90.00
#
_symmetry.space_group_name_H-M   'P 1'
#
loop_
_entity.id
_entity.type
_entity.pdbx_description
1 polymer ?
#
loop_
_entity_poly.entity_id
_entity_poly.type
_entity_poly.pdbx_seq_one_letter_code
_entity_poly.pdbx_strand_id
1 'polypeptide(L)'
;MRVHLVVPIIALQFLPAPGASVVNYECTTTATGQKQQVKVNIELTVPERAAVNENLTIGWRGTYVAGSELRAPSTGLEGSLKLYAYAGISSIPRLTSATGVGRLGTITPGQPIPLPTGPVNLTTTPQDKGEGTVHAAAINIGPNPQSPVIECEVTNKSALTEYPLAVGESAGATTPTTTPTDTDEDETSDDEDETGATTPEVTTTVTTTTTPEGGVDTGAGGEAGPDGRALMLVGSLVILSSAGGLMLRRRPRRNTP
;
A
#
# COMPACT_ATOMS: atom_id res chain seq x y z
N MET A 1 60.24 -15.17 27.29
CA MET A 1 59.39 -14.01 26.95
C MET A 1 58.18 -14.52 26.17
N ARG A 2 57.01 -14.61 26.82
CA ARG A 2 55.75 -15.07 26.18
C ARG A 2 54.92 -13.83 25.89
N VAL A 3 54.78 -13.49 24.61
CA VAL A 3 53.96 -12.38 24.13
C VAL A 3 52.52 -12.90 24.06
N HIS A 4 51.67 -12.47 24.98
CA HIS A 4 50.24 -12.70 24.92
C HIS A 4 49.64 -11.75 23.88
N LEU A 5 49.30 -12.30 22.71
CA LEU A 5 48.57 -11.60 21.67
C LEU A 5 47.10 -11.48 22.13
N VAL A 6 46.74 -10.32 22.66
CA VAL A 6 45.35 -9.97 22.98
C VAL A 6 44.70 -9.50 21.69
N VAL A 7 43.86 -10.35 21.08
CA VAL A 7 43.03 -9.98 19.93
C VAL A 7 41.78 -9.27 20.46
N PRO A 8 41.55 -7.99 20.14
CA PRO A 8 40.31 -7.33 20.48
C PRO A 8 39.19 -7.91 19.60
N ILE A 9 38.25 -8.60 20.23
CA ILE A 9 36.98 -8.98 19.62
C ILE A 9 36.18 -7.68 19.48
N ILE A 10 36.24 -7.08 18.29
CA ILE A 10 35.36 -5.99 17.90
C ILE A 10 33.95 -6.59 17.76
N ALA A 11 33.12 -6.41 18.79
CA ALA A 11 31.71 -6.69 18.71
C ALA A 11 31.08 -5.71 17.71
N LEU A 12 30.86 -6.17 16.48
CA LEU A 12 30.01 -5.48 15.52
C LEU A 12 28.61 -5.42 16.14
N GLN A 13 28.25 -4.26 16.70
CA GLN A 13 26.88 -3.99 17.08
C GLN A 13 26.08 -3.85 15.79
N PHE A 14 25.36 -4.92 15.42
CA PHE A 14 24.27 -4.82 14.46
C PHE A 14 23.26 -3.83 15.04
N LEU A 15 23.27 -2.60 14.52
CA LEU A 15 22.11 -1.72 14.66
C LEU A 15 20.89 -2.52 14.19
N PRO A 16 19.78 -2.56 14.95
CA PRO A 16 18.58 -3.23 14.50
C PRO A 16 18.18 -2.64 13.14
N ALA A 17 18.04 -3.48 12.13
CA ALA A 17 17.54 -3.05 10.84
C ALA A 17 16.21 -2.30 11.07
N PRO A 18 16.06 -1.06 10.58
CA PRO A 18 14.77 -0.40 10.64
C PRO A 18 13.79 -1.24 9.83
N GLY A 19 12.70 -1.72 10.44
CA GLY A 19 11.57 -2.20 9.62
C GLY A 19 10.75 -3.36 10.16
N ALA A 20 11.24 -4.19 11.10
CA ALA A 20 10.43 -5.28 11.63
C ALA A 20 9.55 -4.81 12.80
N SER A 21 8.23 -4.84 12.60
CA SER A 21 7.23 -4.51 13.63
C SER A 21 6.40 -5.74 14.00
N VAL A 22 6.14 -5.94 15.29
CA VAL A 22 5.31 -7.06 15.76
C VAL A 22 3.84 -6.72 15.53
N VAL A 23 3.18 -7.49 14.67
CA VAL A 23 1.76 -7.38 14.40
C VAL A 23 1.03 -8.56 15.02
N ASN A 24 -0.01 -8.26 15.79
CA ASN A 24 -0.87 -9.26 16.42
C ASN A 24 -2.08 -9.52 15.52
N TYR A 25 -2.34 -10.79 15.27
CA TYR A 25 -3.43 -11.26 14.43
C TYR A 25 -4.37 -12.18 15.22
N GLU A 26 -5.66 -12.07 14.93
CA GLU A 26 -6.63 -13.14 15.21
C GLU A 26 -6.94 -13.83 13.88
N CYS A 27 -6.51 -15.08 13.75
CA CYS A 27 -6.73 -15.91 12.58
C CYS A 27 -7.92 -16.85 12.79
N THR A 28 -8.92 -16.81 11.90
CA THR A 28 -10.09 -17.68 11.91
C THR A 28 -10.03 -18.66 10.74
N THR A 29 -10.11 -19.96 11.02
CA THR A 29 -10.28 -20.99 9.98
C THR A 29 -11.74 -21.05 9.58
N THR A 30 -12.07 -20.79 8.31
CA THR A 30 -13.47 -20.64 7.86
C THR A 30 -14.24 -21.96 7.94
N ALA A 31 -13.60 -23.09 7.67
CA ALA A 31 -14.23 -24.41 7.71
C ALA A 31 -14.67 -24.85 9.12
N THR A 32 -13.94 -24.44 10.17
CA THR A 32 -14.15 -24.93 11.54
C THR A 32 -14.59 -23.83 12.52
N GLY A 33 -14.43 -22.56 12.15
CA GLY A 33 -14.58 -21.41 13.05
C GLY A 33 -13.49 -21.31 14.12
N GLN A 34 -12.44 -22.15 14.05
CA GLN A 34 -11.36 -22.13 15.04
C GLN A 34 -10.56 -20.84 14.95
N LYS A 35 -10.36 -20.19 16.10
CA LYS A 35 -9.56 -18.96 16.23
C LYS A 35 -8.18 -19.25 16.81
N GLN A 36 -7.16 -18.55 16.31
CA GLN A 36 -5.78 -18.61 16.78
C GLN A 36 -5.22 -17.19 16.91
N GLN A 37 -4.56 -16.90 18.03
CA GLN A 37 -3.81 -15.66 18.19
C GLN A 37 -2.40 -15.86 17.64
N VAL A 38 -2.01 -15.03 16.69
CA VAL A 38 -0.76 -15.17 15.92
C VAL A 38 0.02 -13.87 16.03
N LYS A 39 1.34 -13.96 16.12
CA LYS A 39 2.22 -12.80 16.10
C LYS A 39 3.23 -12.93 14.98
N VAL A 40 3.34 -11.89 14.15
CA VAL A 40 4.24 -11.85 13.00
C VAL A 40 5.09 -10.60 13.11
N ASN A 41 6.41 -10.76 13.06
CA ASN A 41 7.33 -9.66 12.76
C ASN A 41 7.20 -9.36 11.26
N ILE A 42 6.64 -8.20 10.94
CA ILE A 42 6.44 -7.75 9.56
C ILE A 42 7.43 -6.65 9.23
N GLU A 43 8.14 -6.86 8.13
CA GLU A 43 9.00 -5.88 7.48
C GLU A 43 8.31 -5.36 6.21
N LEU A 44 8.13 -4.03 6.15
CA LEU A 44 7.60 -3.34 4.98
C LEU A 44 8.70 -2.50 4.33
N THR A 45 8.85 -2.63 3.02
CA THR A 45 9.72 -1.78 2.20
C THR A 45 8.84 -0.86 1.37
N VAL A 46 8.64 0.36 1.86
CA VAL A 46 7.78 1.38 1.23
C VAL A 46 8.67 2.39 0.52
N PRO A 47 8.45 2.68 -0.78
CA PRO A 47 9.18 3.75 -1.44
C PRO A 47 8.72 5.10 -0.89
N GLU A 48 9.67 6.03 -0.70
CA GLU A 48 9.37 7.36 -0.16
C GLU A 48 8.42 8.15 -1.07
N ARG A 49 8.50 7.91 -2.39
CA ARG A 49 7.71 8.59 -3.41
C ARG A 49 7.10 7.62 -4.42
N ALA A 50 5.89 7.95 -4.87
CA ALA A 50 5.20 7.29 -5.96
C ALA A 50 4.59 8.33 -6.92
N ALA A 51 4.48 7.97 -8.19
CA ALA A 51 3.82 8.80 -9.18
C ALA A 51 2.31 8.49 -9.27
N VAL A 52 1.53 9.50 -9.64
CA VAL A 52 0.10 9.34 -9.91
C VAL A 52 -0.10 8.49 -11.17
N ASN A 53 -1.05 7.55 -11.12
CA ASN A 53 -1.38 6.59 -12.18
C ASN A 53 -0.25 5.61 -12.54
N GLU A 54 0.79 5.50 -11.71
CA GLU A 54 1.83 4.49 -11.86
C GLU A 54 1.68 3.38 -10.81
N ASN A 55 2.20 2.20 -11.12
CA ASN A 55 2.15 1.07 -10.20
C ASN A 55 3.13 1.27 -9.04
N LEU A 56 2.59 1.47 -7.84
CA LEU A 56 3.33 1.49 -6.59
C LEU A 56 3.54 0.05 -6.11
N THR A 57 4.79 -0.32 -5.85
CA THR A 57 5.15 -1.61 -5.25
C THR A 57 5.70 -1.42 -3.84
N ILE A 58 5.12 -2.12 -2.86
CA ILE A 58 5.55 -2.19 -1.46
C ILE A 58 6.05 -3.60 -1.20
N GLY A 59 7.27 -3.75 -0.67
CA GLY A 59 7.79 -5.05 -0.25
C GLY A 59 7.18 -5.47 1.09
N TRP A 60 6.76 -6.73 1.20
CA TRP A 60 6.31 -7.32 2.46
C TRP A 60 7.11 -8.57 2.79
N ARG A 61 7.52 -8.71 4.05
CA ARG A 61 8.12 -9.94 4.57
C ARG A 61 7.62 -10.20 5.99
N GLY A 62 7.31 -11.46 6.29
CA GLY A 62 6.82 -11.87 7.60
C GLY A 62 7.65 -13.01 8.19
N THR A 63 7.88 -12.96 9.49
CA THR A 63 8.40 -14.08 10.29
C THR A 63 7.57 -14.23 11.55
N TYR A 64 7.25 -15.46 11.97
CA TYR A 64 6.52 -15.63 13.23
C TYR A 64 7.37 -15.24 14.42
N VAL A 65 6.71 -14.71 15.44
CA VAL A 65 7.26 -14.67 16.79
C VAL A 65 7.14 -16.09 17.38
N ALA A 66 8.24 -16.59 17.95
CA ALA A 66 8.30 -17.94 18.51
C ALA A 66 7.17 -18.21 19.53
N GLY A 67 6.48 -19.33 19.38
CA GLY A 67 5.37 -19.74 20.23
C GLY A 67 4.03 -19.07 19.92
N SER A 68 3.96 -18.24 18.87
CA SER A 68 2.73 -17.58 18.38
C SER A 68 2.54 -17.83 16.88
N GLU A 69 2.97 -19.00 16.41
CA GLU A 69 2.83 -19.40 15.01
C GLU A 69 1.39 -19.78 14.66
N LEU A 70 0.97 -19.46 13.43
CA LEU A 70 -0.28 -20.00 12.90
C LEU A 70 -0.13 -21.49 12.61
N ARG A 71 -0.90 -22.32 13.31
CA ARG A 71 -0.90 -23.77 13.08
C ARG A 71 -1.96 -24.16 12.07
N ALA A 72 -1.60 -25.06 11.16
CA ALA A 72 -2.51 -25.64 10.20
C ALA A 72 -3.63 -26.42 10.93
N PRO A 73 -4.92 -26.11 10.70
CA PRO A 73 -6.02 -26.96 11.17
C PRO A 73 -5.91 -28.38 10.60
N SER A 74 -6.63 -29.32 11.23
CA SER A 74 -6.65 -30.73 10.81
C SER A 74 -7.33 -30.96 9.45
N THR A 75 -8.22 -30.05 9.05
CA THR A 75 -9.01 -30.09 7.81
C THR A 75 -9.21 -28.67 7.25
N GLY A 76 -9.70 -28.55 6.02
CA GLY A 76 -10.04 -27.25 5.42
C GLY A 76 -8.86 -26.53 4.76
N LEU A 77 -7.74 -27.24 4.56
CA LEU A 77 -6.55 -26.74 3.86
C LEU A 77 -6.23 -27.56 2.62
N GLU A 78 -7.26 -27.92 1.87
CA GLU A 78 -7.11 -28.68 0.64
C GLU A 78 -6.69 -27.78 -0.54
N GLY A 79 -5.89 -28.32 -1.46
CA GLY A 79 -5.54 -27.67 -2.71
C GLY A 79 -4.31 -26.76 -2.65
N SER A 80 -4.15 -25.95 -3.70
CA SER A 80 -3.01 -25.03 -3.86
C SER A 80 -3.28 -23.70 -3.15
N LEU A 81 -2.85 -23.61 -1.89
CA LEU A 81 -3.02 -22.43 -1.08
C LEU A 81 -1.90 -21.41 -1.30
N LYS A 82 -2.27 -20.13 -1.20
CA LYS A 82 -1.36 -18.99 -1.26
C LYS A 82 -1.62 -18.07 -0.07
N LEU A 83 -0.61 -17.26 0.26
CA LEU A 83 -0.75 -16.17 1.21
C LEU A 83 -1.12 -14.90 0.44
N TYR A 84 -2.13 -14.19 0.91
CA TYR A 84 -2.53 -12.87 0.43
C TYR A 84 -2.19 -11.87 1.54
N ALA A 85 -1.19 -11.03 1.29
CA ALA A 85 -0.79 -9.99 2.21
C ALA A 85 -1.40 -8.65 1.79
N TYR A 86 -1.74 -7.84 2.78
CA TYR A 86 -2.32 -6.52 2.60
C TYR A 86 -1.50 -5.49 3.36
N ALA A 87 -1.35 -4.32 2.77
CA ALA A 87 -0.93 -3.10 3.47
C ALA A 87 -2.08 -2.11 3.47
N GLY A 88 -2.31 -1.46 4.61
CA GLY A 88 -3.25 -0.35 4.74
C GLY A 88 -2.56 0.96 4.38
N ILE A 89 -3.28 1.83 3.67
CA ILE A 89 -2.81 3.15 3.27
C ILE A 89 -3.80 4.17 3.79
N SER A 90 -3.29 5.19 4.47
CA SER A 90 -4.08 6.23 5.13
C SER A 90 -3.73 7.62 4.56
N SER A 91 -4.67 8.56 4.67
CA SER A 91 -4.47 9.99 4.36
C SER A 91 -4.17 10.35 2.89
N ILE A 92 -4.17 9.38 1.97
CA ILE A 92 -4.10 9.64 0.53
C ILE A 92 -5.50 9.43 -0.09
N PRO A 93 -6.05 10.41 -0.81
CA PRO A 93 -7.38 10.28 -1.40
C PRO A 93 -7.50 9.05 -2.30
N ARG A 94 -8.61 8.31 -2.15
CA ARG A 94 -8.98 7.11 -2.94
C ARG A 94 -7.95 5.96 -2.92
N LEU A 95 -6.92 6.02 -2.09
CA LEU A 95 -5.90 4.99 -1.96
C LEU A 95 -5.92 4.40 -0.55
N THR A 96 -6.49 3.20 -0.40
CA THR A 96 -6.73 2.59 0.92
C THR A 96 -5.88 1.36 1.20
N SER A 97 -5.37 0.69 0.16
CA SER A 97 -4.61 -0.54 0.35
C SER A 97 -3.71 -0.89 -0.84
N ALA A 98 -2.75 -1.78 -0.55
CA ALA A 98 -1.99 -2.53 -1.53
C ALA A 98 -2.09 -4.03 -1.21
N THR A 99 -2.07 -4.87 -2.24
CA THR A 99 -2.26 -6.33 -2.08
C THR A 99 -1.19 -7.10 -2.85
N GLY A 100 -0.77 -8.24 -2.31
CA GLY A 100 0.21 -9.10 -2.95
C GLY A 100 0.05 -10.56 -2.58
N VAL A 101 0.68 -11.43 -3.38
CA VAL A 101 0.52 -12.88 -3.28
C VAL A 101 1.85 -13.57 -3.02
N GLY A 102 1.93 -14.27 -1.90
CA GLY A 102 3.06 -15.11 -1.52
C GLY A 102 2.78 -16.59 -1.76
N ARG A 103 3.79 -17.33 -2.21
CA ARG A 103 3.72 -18.79 -2.28
C ARG A 103 3.98 -19.38 -0.90
N LEU A 104 3.14 -20.33 -0.50
CA LEU A 104 3.33 -21.10 0.72
C LEU A 104 4.16 -22.35 0.41
N GLY A 105 4.91 -22.81 1.42
CA GLY A 105 5.54 -24.13 1.38
C GLY A 105 4.52 -25.26 1.61
N THR A 106 5.01 -26.48 1.77
CA THR A 106 4.16 -27.63 2.13
C THR A 106 3.49 -27.39 3.48
N ILE A 107 2.16 -27.53 3.52
CA ILE A 107 1.38 -27.39 4.75
C ILE A 107 1.05 -28.78 5.29
N THR A 108 1.40 -29.03 6.54
CA THR A 108 1.10 -30.29 7.23
C THR A 108 0.16 -30.00 8.40
N PRO A 109 -0.96 -30.74 8.54
CA PRO A 109 -1.89 -30.59 9.67
C PRO A 109 -1.19 -30.55 11.03
N GLY A 110 -1.58 -29.61 11.89
CA GLY A 110 -1.04 -29.41 13.24
C GLY A 110 0.33 -28.72 13.31
N GLN A 111 1.03 -28.59 12.17
CA GLN A 111 2.32 -27.89 12.09
C GLN A 111 2.13 -26.39 11.81
N PRO A 112 3.12 -25.55 12.16
CA PRO A 112 3.16 -24.16 11.71
C PRO A 112 3.06 -24.08 10.18
N ILE A 113 2.19 -23.20 9.67
CA ILE A 113 2.10 -22.93 8.23
C ILE A 113 3.34 -22.13 7.82
N PRO A 114 4.18 -22.58 6.86
CA PRO A 114 5.36 -21.82 6.48
C PRO A 114 4.99 -20.51 5.78
N LEU A 115 5.49 -19.37 6.27
CA LEU A 115 5.39 -18.09 5.57
C LEU A 115 6.31 -18.06 4.32
N PRO A 116 6.02 -17.21 3.31
CA PRO A 116 6.88 -17.03 2.16
C PRO A 116 8.31 -16.66 2.57
N THR A 117 9.31 -17.35 1.99
CA THR A 117 10.73 -17.11 2.30
C THR A 117 11.28 -15.88 1.58
N GLY A 118 10.72 -15.51 0.43
CA GLY A 118 11.04 -14.29 -0.31
C GLY A 118 10.09 -13.13 0.00
N PRO A 119 10.43 -11.90 -0.40
CA PRO A 119 9.53 -10.77 -0.28
C PRO A 119 8.27 -10.98 -1.14
N VAL A 120 7.13 -10.57 -0.62
CA VAL A 120 5.86 -10.48 -1.35
C VAL A 120 5.70 -9.04 -1.83
N ASN A 121 5.55 -8.86 -3.14
CA ASN A 121 5.31 -7.54 -3.73
C ASN A 121 3.83 -7.20 -3.60
N LEU A 122 3.51 -6.19 -2.81
CA LEU A 122 2.16 -5.61 -2.70
C LEU A 122 2.03 -4.49 -3.72
N THR A 123 1.02 -4.53 -4.57
CA THR A 123 0.83 -3.56 -5.65
C THR A 123 -0.44 -2.74 -5.45
N THR A 124 -0.39 -1.47 -5.87
CA THR A 124 -1.53 -0.55 -5.92
C THR A 124 -1.26 0.58 -6.92
N THR A 125 -2.27 1.35 -7.29
CA THR A 125 -2.12 2.47 -8.24
C THR A 125 -2.75 3.73 -7.66
N PRO A 126 -1.95 4.68 -7.15
CA PRO A 126 -2.45 5.95 -6.66
C PRO A 126 -3.12 6.77 -7.77
N GLN A 127 -4.30 7.33 -7.51
CA GLN A 127 -5.03 8.16 -8.48
C GLN A 127 -4.95 9.66 -8.19
N ASP A 128 -4.52 10.02 -6.98
CA ASP A 128 -4.44 11.40 -6.50
C ASP A 128 -3.08 11.68 -5.89
N LYS A 129 -2.65 12.94 -5.98
CA LYS A 129 -1.51 13.44 -5.20
C LYS A 129 -1.88 13.50 -3.72
N GLY A 130 -0.91 13.33 -2.84
CA GLY A 130 -1.12 13.43 -1.39
C GLY A 130 0.04 12.87 -0.58
N GLU A 131 0.01 13.13 0.72
CA GLU A 131 0.92 12.55 1.70
C GLU A 131 0.14 11.66 2.65
N GLY A 132 0.71 10.52 3.01
CA GLY A 132 0.09 9.61 3.93
C GLY A 132 1.04 8.59 4.49
N THR A 133 0.46 7.55 5.08
CA THR A 133 1.20 6.48 5.73
C THR A 133 0.75 5.12 5.27
N VAL A 134 1.71 4.20 5.21
CA VAL A 134 1.52 2.78 4.93
C VAL A 134 1.77 2.00 6.21
N HIS A 135 0.95 1.00 6.49
CA HIS A 135 1.12 0.11 7.63
C HIS A 135 0.71 -1.33 7.27
N ALA A 136 1.14 -2.30 8.09
CA ALA A 136 0.77 -3.69 7.89
C ALA A 136 -0.74 -3.89 8.10
N ALA A 137 -1.39 -4.70 7.26
CA ALA A 137 -2.82 -5.00 7.41
C ALA A 137 -3.05 -6.51 7.49
N ALA A 138 -4.25 -6.96 7.10
CA ALA A 138 -4.65 -8.36 7.15
C ALA A 138 -3.68 -9.28 6.39
N ILE A 139 -3.67 -10.55 6.78
CA ILE A 139 -3.06 -11.62 5.99
C ILE A 139 -4.08 -12.75 5.85
N ASN A 140 -4.28 -13.25 4.64
CA ASN A 140 -5.25 -14.31 4.39
C ASN A 140 -4.56 -15.49 3.71
N ILE A 141 -5.05 -16.70 3.95
CA ILE A 141 -4.59 -17.91 3.29
C ILE A 141 -5.76 -18.52 2.55
N GLY A 142 -5.56 -18.87 1.29
CA GLY A 142 -6.62 -19.43 0.46
C GLY A 142 -6.17 -19.76 -0.96
N PRO A 143 -7.06 -20.37 -1.76
CA PRO A 143 -6.86 -20.51 -3.20
C PRO A 143 -6.88 -19.15 -3.92
N ASN A 144 -7.70 -18.20 -3.47
CA ASN A 144 -7.87 -16.86 -4.03
C ASN A 144 -8.20 -15.85 -2.91
N PRO A 145 -8.03 -14.53 -3.11
CA PRO A 145 -8.23 -13.54 -2.05
C PRO A 145 -9.71 -13.34 -1.65
N GLN A 146 -10.67 -13.76 -2.49
CA GLN A 146 -12.11 -13.68 -2.22
C GLN A 146 -12.68 -14.93 -1.56
N SER A 147 -11.88 -15.98 -1.40
CA SER A 147 -12.28 -17.24 -0.77
C SER A 147 -11.17 -17.73 0.17
N PRO A 148 -10.83 -16.97 1.21
CA PRO A 148 -9.85 -17.39 2.19
C PRO A 148 -10.35 -18.60 2.98
N VAL A 149 -9.45 -19.55 3.24
CA VAL A 149 -9.67 -20.68 4.15
C VAL A 149 -9.23 -20.35 5.58
N ILE A 150 -8.27 -19.41 5.71
CA ILE A 150 -7.90 -18.78 6.98
C ILE A 150 -7.88 -17.26 6.75
N GLU A 151 -8.64 -16.54 7.57
CA GLU A 151 -8.68 -15.07 7.59
C GLU A 151 -7.94 -14.57 8.82
N CYS A 152 -6.92 -13.72 8.67
CA CYS A 152 -6.24 -13.13 9.82
C CYS A 152 -6.41 -11.62 9.85
N GLU A 153 -7.06 -11.14 10.90
CA GLU A 153 -7.30 -9.73 11.14
C GLU A 153 -6.33 -9.16 12.17
N VAL A 154 -5.86 -7.93 11.94
CA VAL A 154 -4.98 -7.23 12.88
C VAL A 154 -5.76 -6.80 14.12
N THR A 155 -5.27 -7.16 15.30
CA THR A 155 -5.90 -6.81 16.59
C THR A 155 -5.27 -5.59 17.26
N ASN A 156 -4.00 -5.27 16.98
CA ASN A 156 -3.27 -4.14 17.57
C ASN A 156 -3.14 -2.94 16.60
N LYS A 157 -4.23 -2.55 15.94
CA LYS A 157 -4.22 -1.52 14.87
C LYS A 157 -3.58 -0.19 15.26
N SER A 158 -3.76 0.27 16.49
CA SER A 158 -3.20 1.54 16.99
C SER A 158 -1.71 1.50 17.32
N ALA A 159 -1.10 0.31 17.34
CA ALA A 159 0.31 0.11 17.67
C ALA A 159 1.16 -0.28 16.45
N LEU A 160 0.59 -0.18 15.25
CA LEU A 160 1.31 -0.49 14.02
C LEU A 160 2.35 0.57 13.71
N THR A 161 3.49 0.14 13.16
CA THR A 161 4.47 1.06 12.59
C THR A 161 3.93 1.66 11.30
N GLU A 162 3.96 2.99 11.22
CA GLU A 162 3.56 3.76 10.05
C GLU A 162 4.80 4.19 9.25
N TYR A 163 4.74 3.97 7.94
CA TYR A 163 5.79 4.34 6.99
C TYR A 163 5.31 5.49 6.11
N PRO A 164 6.03 6.61 6.00
CA PRO A 164 5.60 7.73 5.17
C PRO A 164 5.59 7.35 3.69
N LEU A 165 4.60 7.88 2.97
CA LEU A 165 4.47 7.75 1.52
C LEU A 165 3.98 9.08 0.94
N ALA A 166 4.73 9.64 -0.01
CA ALA A 166 4.29 10.78 -0.79
C ALA A 166 3.91 10.36 -2.22
N VAL A 167 2.73 10.76 -2.67
CA VAL A 167 2.25 10.57 -4.04
C VAL A 167 2.23 11.92 -4.74
N GLY A 168 2.94 12.04 -5.85
CA GLY A 168 3.12 13.33 -6.51
C GLY A 168 3.67 13.21 -7.92
N GLU A 169 4.34 14.27 -8.36
CA GLU A 169 5.16 14.19 -9.56
C GLU A 169 6.30 13.20 -9.32
N SER A 170 6.51 12.31 -10.29
CA SER A 170 7.65 11.41 -10.31
C SER A 170 8.92 12.25 -10.13
N ALA A 171 9.91 11.75 -9.39
CA ALA A 171 11.16 12.47 -9.15
C ALA A 171 11.91 12.64 -10.49
N GLY A 172 11.53 13.64 -11.27
CA GLY A 172 12.34 14.19 -12.34
C GLY A 172 13.61 14.73 -11.72
N ALA A 173 14.75 14.38 -12.30
CA ALA A 173 16.08 14.78 -11.85
C ALA A 173 16.12 16.27 -11.50
N THR A 174 16.31 16.59 -10.22
CA THR A 174 16.68 17.93 -9.79
C THR A 174 18.07 18.20 -10.35
N THR A 175 18.16 18.87 -11.49
CA THR A 175 19.42 19.47 -11.93
C THR A 175 19.68 20.65 -10.98
N PRO A 176 20.79 20.70 -10.25
CA PRO A 176 21.07 21.83 -9.37
C PRO A 176 21.34 23.08 -10.23
N THR A 177 20.45 24.08 -10.16
CA THR A 177 20.74 25.41 -10.68
C THR A 177 21.74 26.07 -9.75
N THR A 178 23.00 26.14 -10.16
CA THR A 178 24.01 26.99 -9.53
C THR A 178 23.70 28.45 -9.87
N THR A 179 23.27 29.23 -8.89
CA THR A 179 23.22 30.70 -8.99
C THR A 179 24.65 31.23 -9.02
N PRO A 180 25.11 31.94 -10.06
CA PRO A 180 26.38 32.65 -9.99
C PRO A 180 26.21 33.88 -9.07
N THR A 181 27.12 33.99 -8.10
CA THR A 181 27.32 35.19 -7.29
C THR A 181 28.24 36.10 -8.08
N ASP A 182 27.72 37.21 -8.60
CA ASP A 182 28.56 38.28 -9.14
C ASP A 182 29.17 39.06 -7.97
N THR A 183 30.50 38.95 -7.87
CA THR A 183 31.40 39.84 -7.13
C THR A 183 32.39 40.33 -8.17
N ASP A 184 32.53 41.64 -8.34
CA ASP A 184 33.78 42.39 -8.55
C ASP A 184 33.37 43.86 -8.81
N GLU A 185 33.65 44.80 -7.92
CA GLU A 185 34.91 45.48 -7.59
C GLU A 185 35.13 46.71 -8.50
N ASP A 186 34.95 47.89 -7.89
CA ASP A 186 35.25 49.22 -8.41
C ASP A 186 36.75 49.36 -8.69
N GLU A 187 37.14 49.77 -9.91
CA GLU A 187 38.34 50.60 -10.08
C GLU A 187 38.06 51.79 -11.00
N THR A 188 38.48 52.93 -10.48
CA THR A 188 38.34 54.29 -10.97
C THR A 188 39.41 54.60 -12.02
N SER A 189 39.07 55.29 -13.11
CA SER A 189 39.97 56.29 -13.70
C SER A 189 39.21 57.28 -14.58
N ASP A 190 39.46 58.56 -14.30
CA ASP A 190 38.87 59.75 -14.88
C ASP A 190 39.31 60.07 -16.33
N ASP A 191 38.43 60.84 -16.99
CA ASP A 191 38.66 61.93 -17.97
C ASP A 191 39.36 61.63 -19.32
N GLU A 192 38.61 61.67 -20.43
CA GLU A 192 38.39 62.92 -21.21
C GLU A 192 37.39 62.71 -22.38
N ASP A 193 36.69 63.81 -22.62
CA ASP A 193 35.60 64.16 -23.52
C ASP A 193 35.82 63.82 -25.02
N GLU A 194 34.87 63.13 -25.68
CA GLU A 194 34.27 63.65 -26.91
C GLU A 194 32.97 62.94 -27.31
N THR A 195 32.04 63.76 -27.79
CA THR A 195 30.62 63.48 -28.01
C THR A 195 30.38 62.72 -29.31
N GLY A 196 29.71 61.57 -29.24
CA GLY A 196 29.27 60.83 -30.44
C GLY A 196 28.36 59.65 -30.10
N ALA A 197 27.08 59.92 -29.84
CA ALA A 197 26.07 58.89 -29.65
C ALA A 197 25.89 58.04 -30.92
N THR A 198 26.22 56.75 -30.86
CA THR A 198 25.64 55.72 -31.75
C THR A 198 25.69 54.37 -31.04
N THR A 199 24.51 53.90 -30.63
CA THR A 199 24.24 52.59 -30.00
C THR A 199 24.84 51.42 -30.81
N PRO A 200 25.64 50.54 -30.20
CA PRO A 200 25.91 49.23 -30.79
C PRO A 200 24.71 48.28 -30.59
N GLU A 201 24.37 47.65 -31.70
CA GLU A 201 23.35 46.64 -31.97
C GLU A 201 23.24 45.55 -30.87
N VAL A 202 22.09 45.50 -30.19
CA VAL A 202 21.69 44.35 -29.37
C VAL A 202 21.26 43.23 -30.33
N THR A 203 22.06 42.16 -30.41
CA THR A 203 21.63 40.90 -31.03
C THR A 203 20.58 40.24 -30.13
N THR A 204 19.31 40.56 -30.39
CA THR A 204 18.17 39.86 -29.79
C THR A 204 18.10 38.46 -30.41
N THR A 205 18.56 37.44 -29.70
CA THR A 205 18.23 36.05 -30.05
C THR A 205 16.77 35.82 -29.66
N VAL A 206 15.87 36.05 -30.61
CA VAL A 206 14.45 35.69 -30.49
C VAL A 206 14.35 34.17 -30.57
N THR A 207 14.30 33.50 -29.43
CA THR A 207 13.85 32.10 -29.36
C THR A 207 12.34 32.12 -29.56
N THR A 208 11.89 31.90 -30.80
CA THR A 208 10.49 31.69 -31.13
C THR A 208 10.03 30.38 -30.49
N THR A 209 9.23 30.49 -29.43
CA THR A 209 8.44 29.36 -28.91
C THR A 209 7.30 29.11 -29.89
N THR A 210 7.49 28.18 -30.82
CA THR A 210 6.39 27.65 -31.64
C THR A 210 5.53 26.75 -30.77
N THR A 211 4.38 27.26 -30.34
CA THR A 211 3.28 26.46 -29.80
C THR A 211 2.69 25.62 -30.94
N PRO A 212 2.55 24.29 -30.82
CA PRO A 212 1.74 23.53 -31.76
C PRO A 212 0.26 23.88 -31.52
N GLU A 213 -0.34 24.62 -32.45
CA GLU A 213 -1.78 24.63 -32.65
C GLU A 213 -2.19 23.32 -33.32
N GLY A 214 -3.06 22.58 -32.64
CA GLY A 214 -3.61 21.32 -33.12
C GLY A 214 -4.87 20.97 -32.33
N GLY A 215 -5.95 21.68 -32.60
CA GLY A 215 -7.28 21.31 -32.15
C GLY A 215 -7.86 20.18 -33.01
N VAL A 216 -8.46 19.20 -32.34
CA VAL A 216 -9.64 18.50 -32.89
C VAL A 216 -10.76 18.60 -31.88
N ASP A 217 -11.80 19.29 -32.33
CA ASP A 217 -13.13 19.32 -31.75
C ASP A 217 -13.90 18.13 -32.34
N THR A 218 -14.32 17.18 -31.51
CA THR A 218 -15.53 16.36 -31.77
C THR A 218 -16.15 15.89 -30.46
N GLY A 219 -17.32 16.43 -30.14
CA GLY A 219 -18.43 15.57 -29.71
C GLY A 219 -18.89 15.74 -28.27
N ALA A 220 -19.64 16.81 -28.01
CA ALA A 220 -20.78 16.71 -27.13
C ALA A 220 -21.81 15.72 -27.72
N GLY A 221 -22.36 14.85 -26.87
CA GLY A 221 -23.42 13.89 -27.18
C GLY A 221 -23.15 12.61 -26.42
N GLY A 222 -23.90 12.20 -25.42
CA GLY A 222 -25.30 12.41 -25.10
C GLY A 222 -25.68 11.21 -24.24
N GLU A 223 -26.61 11.43 -23.33
CA GLU A 223 -27.08 10.49 -22.33
C GLU A 223 -27.54 9.15 -22.92
N ALA A 224 -27.09 8.03 -22.36
CA ALA A 224 -27.81 6.75 -22.34
C ALA A 224 -27.15 5.75 -21.37
N GLY A 225 -26.96 6.15 -20.10
CA GLY A 225 -26.82 5.17 -19.02
C GLY A 225 -28.22 4.78 -18.54
N PRO A 226 -28.57 3.49 -18.38
CA PRO A 226 -29.88 3.08 -17.93
C PRO A 226 -30.19 3.73 -16.58
N ASP A 227 -31.32 4.42 -16.56
CA ASP A 227 -31.93 5.12 -15.45
C ASP A 227 -31.71 4.36 -14.12
N GLY A 228 -30.93 4.95 -13.20
CA GLY A 228 -30.57 4.37 -11.91
C GLY A 228 -31.78 4.09 -10.99
N ARG A 229 -32.98 4.48 -11.42
CA ARG A 229 -34.25 4.13 -10.80
C ARG A 229 -34.69 2.68 -11.05
N ALA A 230 -34.14 1.99 -12.05
CA ALA A 230 -34.46 0.58 -12.31
C ALA A 230 -33.81 -0.40 -11.30
N LEU A 231 -32.68 -0.05 -10.67
CA LEU A 231 -32.02 -0.93 -9.69
C LEU A 231 -32.58 -0.78 -8.26
N MET A 232 -33.28 0.32 -7.97
CA MET A 232 -33.98 0.52 -6.69
C MET A 232 -35.36 -0.16 -6.62
N LEU A 233 -35.83 -0.82 -7.68
CA LEU A 233 -37.12 -1.54 -7.69
C LEU A 233 -37.00 -3.06 -7.54
N VAL A 234 -35.81 -3.65 -7.68
CA VAL A 234 -35.61 -5.11 -7.52
C VAL A 234 -35.34 -5.51 -6.06
N GLY A 235 -34.87 -4.58 -5.22
CA GLY A 235 -34.58 -4.85 -3.80
C GLY A 235 -35.80 -4.99 -2.89
N SER A 236 -36.99 -4.59 -3.35
CA SER A 236 -38.20 -4.47 -2.51
C SER A 236 -39.04 -5.76 -2.39
N LEU A 237 -38.70 -6.83 -3.11
CA LEU A 237 -39.50 -8.07 -3.14
C LEU A 237 -39.02 -9.19 -2.20
N VAL A 238 -37.88 -9.03 -1.52
CA VAL A 238 -37.30 -10.10 -0.68
C VAL A 238 -37.70 -9.99 0.81
N ILE A 239 -38.27 -8.87 1.26
CA ILE A 239 -38.51 -8.62 2.70
C ILE A 239 -39.90 -9.14 3.19
N LEU A 240 -40.79 -9.60 2.31
CA LEU A 240 -42.15 -10.05 2.70
C LEU A 240 -42.31 -11.57 2.95
N SER A 241 -41.27 -12.39 2.78
CA SER A 241 -41.41 -13.86 2.93
C SER A 241 -41.15 -14.41 4.34
N SER A 242 -40.71 -13.59 5.31
CA SER A 242 -40.38 -14.05 6.66
C SER A 242 -41.53 -13.96 7.68
N ALA A 243 -42.70 -13.42 7.32
CA ALA A 243 -43.83 -13.27 8.24
C ALA A 243 -44.83 -14.46 8.26
N GLY A 244 -44.79 -15.37 7.26
CA GLY A 244 -45.76 -16.47 7.15
C GLY A 244 -45.47 -17.71 8.03
N GLY A 245 -44.20 -17.95 8.38
CA GLY A 245 -43.78 -19.19 9.04
C GLY A 245 -44.12 -19.30 10.52
N LEU A 246 -44.34 -18.18 11.22
CA LEU A 246 -44.56 -18.19 12.66
C LEU A 246 -46.03 -18.35 13.08
N MET A 247 -46.99 -18.18 12.16
CA MET A 247 -48.42 -18.22 12.51
C MET A 247 -49.03 -19.64 12.48
N LEU A 248 -48.35 -20.63 11.89
CA LEU A 248 -48.82 -22.03 11.86
C LEU A 248 -48.50 -22.82 13.14
N ARG A 249 -47.75 -22.28 14.10
CA ARG A 249 -47.42 -22.99 15.35
C ARG A 249 -48.43 -22.79 16.48
N ARG A 250 -49.44 -21.92 16.32
CA ARG A 250 -50.57 -21.81 17.26
C ARG A 250 -51.70 -22.76 16.88
N ARG A 251 -51.47 -24.07 17.07
CA ARG A 251 -52.57 -25.02 17.27
C ARG A 251 -52.88 -25.11 18.77
N PRO A 252 -54.10 -24.77 19.21
CA PRO A 252 -54.52 -24.99 20.60
C PRO A 252 -54.65 -26.49 20.87
N ARG A 253 -53.98 -26.97 21.93
CA ARG A 253 -54.25 -28.28 22.53
C ARG A 253 -55.68 -28.28 23.03
N ARG A 254 -56.54 -29.07 22.36
CA ARG A 254 -57.88 -29.39 22.82
C ARG A 254 -57.76 -30.38 23.97
N ASN A 255 -57.95 -29.89 25.19
CA ASN A 255 -58.19 -30.74 26.35
C ASN A 255 -59.58 -31.37 26.19
N THR A 256 -59.67 -32.68 26.34
CA THR A 256 -60.89 -33.39 26.68
C THR A 256 -60.56 -34.32 27.85
N PRO A 257 -61.36 -34.32 28.94
CA PRO A 257 -61.27 -35.31 30.00
C PRO A 257 -61.71 -36.70 29.54
#